data_AF-A0A1G7Q4U8-F1
#
_entry.id   AF-A0A1G7Q4U8-F1
#
_cell.length_a   1.000
_cell.length_b   1.000
_cell.length_c   1.000
_cell.angle_alpha   90.00
_cell.angle_beta   90.00
_cell.angle_gamma   90.00
#
_symmetry.space_group_name_H-M   'P 1'
#
loop_
_entity.id
_entity.type
_entity.pdbx_description
1 polymer ?
#
loop_
_entity_poly.entity_id
_entity_poly.type
_entity_poly.pdbx_seq_one_letter_code
_entity_poly.pdbx_strand_id
1 'polypeptide(L)'
;MPNGSPVRREQVSAGTVVFREGDSAAHARAYFVEAGRVRLLHGDEAHGNVLARVGPGEVFGEMALLDTKPRSATAVCEEDSALLSIARDYLDDVLRRADPVLPYMMSTLARRVRAASSSAELPAPPRPDAHSDDDGRAAAEQRLAWVRELDAVLEEGRVVPVYQPVVDLTSGRTAGFEALLRVRGADGALHPPMDYIALAEEVGATGAFARQMLDQACHDAAAWGEGGPFVAVNISQRDLEGESLLEDVAGALRRSGLSPTRLELEVTESALASDFEAAREYLERFRDMGVAVTIDDFGTGYASLSALAALPVSKLKVDKTFVWSYGADATATAIVDAVLGLARSLGIRTTAEGVETSEQLDALRRLGCNSAQGFLFAKGGLAHEVGAMVQQVWFHRD
;
A
#
# COMPACT_ATOMS: atom_id res chain seq x y z
N MET A 1 -10.09 0.34 -24.55
CA MET A 1 -10.88 -0.83 -24.12
C MET A 1 -10.79 -1.94 -25.18
N PRO A 2 -9.94 -2.97 -25.05
CA PRO A 2 -10.24 -4.26 -25.62
C PRO A 2 -11.06 -5.05 -24.60
N ASN A 3 -12.38 -4.96 -24.74
CA ASN A 3 -13.38 -5.52 -23.83
C ASN A 3 -13.49 -7.03 -24.05
N GLY A 4 -12.80 -7.82 -23.23
CA GLY A 4 -12.83 -9.26 -23.32
C GLY A 4 -12.56 -9.91 -21.98
N SER A 5 -13.35 -10.92 -21.61
CA SER A 5 -13.10 -11.69 -20.39
C SER A 5 -11.64 -12.21 -20.40
N PRO A 6 -10.86 -11.98 -19.32
CA PRO A 6 -9.46 -12.39 -19.23
C PRO A 6 -9.31 -13.91 -19.34
N VAL A 7 -10.33 -14.61 -18.86
CA VAL A 7 -10.47 -16.07 -18.93
C VAL A 7 -11.61 -16.42 -19.87
N ARG A 8 -11.40 -17.36 -20.80
CA ARG A 8 -12.44 -17.79 -21.77
C ARG A 8 -12.44 -19.29 -21.95
N ARG A 9 -13.64 -19.86 -22.04
CA ARG A 9 -13.83 -21.25 -22.42
C ARG A 9 -13.85 -21.38 -23.94
N GLU A 10 -13.08 -22.32 -24.47
CA GLU A 10 -12.89 -22.56 -25.90
C GLU A 10 -13.08 -24.04 -26.20
N GLN A 11 -13.91 -24.34 -27.21
CA GLN A 11 -14.06 -25.70 -27.72
C GLN A 11 -13.21 -25.83 -28.98
N VAL A 12 -12.25 -26.75 -28.97
CA VAL A 12 -11.27 -26.91 -30.03
C VAL A 12 -11.35 -28.31 -30.60
N SER A 13 -11.56 -28.43 -31.92
CA SER A 13 -11.69 -29.72 -32.59
C SER A 13 -10.36 -30.48 -32.68
N ALA A 14 -10.44 -31.81 -32.68
CA ALA A 14 -9.30 -32.69 -32.92
C ALA A 14 -8.52 -32.29 -34.19
N GLY A 15 -7.18 -32.32 -34.11
CA GLY A 15 -6.27 -31.93 -35.19
C GLY A 15 -5.99 -30.42 -35.27
N THR A 16 -6.65 -29.58 -34.48
CA THR A 16 -6.41 -28.13 -34.49
C THR A 16 -5.12 -27.77 -33.77
N VAL A 17 -4.29 -26.94 -34.43
CA VAL A 17 -3.11 -26.31 -33.81
C VAL A 17 -3.55 -25.12 -32.97
N VAL A 18 -3.27 -25.17 -31.67
CA VAL A 18 -3.60 -24.10 -30.71
C VAL A 18 -2.59 -22.95 -30.79
N PHE A 19 -1.30 -23.27 -30.92
CA PHE A 19 -0.21 -22.35 -31.22
C PHE A 19 1.00 -23.13 -31.75
N ARG A 20 1.93 -22.43 -32.41
CA ARG A 20 3.15 -23.00 -32.98
C ARG A 20 4.38 -22.60 -32.17
N GLU A 21 5.38 -23.45 -32.18
CA GLU A 21 6.72 -23.12 -31.68
C GLU A 21 7.24 -21.85 -32.37
N GLY A 22 7.83 -20.94 -31.60
CA GLY A 22 8.31 -19.65 -32.10
C GLY A 22 7.24 -18.55 -32.19
N ASP A 23 5.95 -18.84 -31.97
CA ASP A 23 4.91 -17.80 -31.90
C ASP A 23 5.25 -16.79 -30.80
N SER A 24 5.00 -15.50 -31.10
CA SER A 24 5.30 -14.39 -30.21
C SER A 24 4.56 -14.47 -28.88
N ALA A 25 5.23 -14.05 -27.81
CA ALA A 25 4.67 -13.99 -26.47
C ALA A 25 3.74 -12.78 -26.25
N ALA A 26 3.76 -11.78 -27.14
CA ALA A 26 3.11 -10.48 -26.93
C ALA A 26 1.59 -10.56 -26.64
N HIS A 27 0.90 -11.50 -27.29
CA HIS A 27 -0.53 -11.76 -27.09
C HIS A 27 -0.81 -13.22 -26.73
N ALA A 28 0.17 -13.89 -26.10
CA ALA A 28 0.06 -15.29 -25.74
C ALA A 28 -1.02 -15.53 -24.67
N ARG A 29 -1.64 -16.70 -24.76
CA ARG A 29 -2.55 -17.24 -23.75
C ARG A 29 -2.00 -18.55 -23.20
N ALA A 30 -2.17 -18.82 -21.92
CA ALA A 30 -2.03 -20.17 -21.37
C ALA A 30 -3.39 -20.86 -21.39
N TYR A 31 -3.41 -22.19 -21.35
CA TYR A 31 -4.64 -22.97 -21.43
C TYR A 31 -4.66 -24.03 -20.34
N PHE A 32 -5.73 -24.06 -19.56
CA PHE A 32 -6.06 -25.15 -18.66
C PHE A 32 -6.99 -26.14 -19.38
N VAL A 33 -6.68 -27.42 -19.35
CA VAL A 33 -7.48 -28.45 -20.04
C VAL A 33 -8.61 -28.91 -19.12
N GLU A 34 -9.87 -28.69 -19.52
CA GLU A 34 -11.03 -29.20 -18.79
C GLU A 34 -11.44 -30.60 -19.28
N ALA A 35 -11.29 -30.85 -20.59
CA ALA A 35 -11.59 -32.14 -21.22
C ALA A 35 -10.78 -32.31 -22.52
N GLY A 36 -10.54 -33.57 -22.92
CA GLY A 36 -9.78 -33.91 -24.12
C GLY A 36 -8.27 -34.07 -23.85
N ARG A 37 -7.47 -34.01 -24.91
CA ARG A 37 -6.02 -34.22 -24.85
C ARG A 37 -5.28 -33.36 -25.86
N VAL A 38 -4.20 -32.73 -25.41
CA VAL A 38 -3.33 -31.89 -26.22
C VAL A 38 -1.93 -32.49 -26.27
N ARG A 39 -1.35 -32.58 -27.46
CA ARG A 39 0.01 -33.02 -27.68
C ARG A 39 0.93 -31.82 -27.89
N LEU A 40 2.02 -31.76 -27.12
CA LEU A 40 3.08 -30.78 -27.25
C LEU A 40 4.24 -31.40 -28.01
N LEU A 41 4.73 -30.69 -29.04
CA LEU A 41 5.76 -31.19 -29.94
C LEU A 41 6.79 -30.12 -30.29
N HIS A 42 8.03 -30.54 -30.47
CA HIS A 42 9.11 -29.71 -31.01
C HIS A 42 9.14 -29.85 -32.54
N GLY A 43 9.11 -28.72 -33.25
CA GLY A 43 9.02 -28.68 -34.71
C GLY A 43 7.59 -28.63 -35.25
N ASP A 44 7.40 -29.14 -36.47
CA ASP A 44 6.13 -29.05 -37.20
C ASP A 44 5.13 -30.14 -36.80
N GLU A 45 3.86 -29.92 -37.15
CA GLU A 45 2.73 -30.80 -36.84
C GLU A 45 2.76 -32.19 -37.53
N ALA A 46 3.58 -32.36 -38.58
CA ALA A 46 3.65 -33.58 -39.39
C ALA A 46 4.79 -34.53 -38.98
N HIS A 47 5.93 -33.98 -38.56
CA HIS A 47 7.17 -34.70 -38.28
C HIS A 47 7.83 -34.29 -36.95
N GLY A 48 7.19 -33.43 -36.17
CA GLY A 48 7.70 -32.96 -34.90
C GLY A 48 7.84 -34.06 -33.85
N ASN A 49 8.86 -33.92 -32.99
CA ASN A 49 9.10 -34.85 -31.90
C ASN A 49 8.14 -34.56 -30.75
N VAL A 50 7.46 -35.59 -30.24
CA VAL A 50 6.49 -35.43 -29.14
C VAL A 50 7.24 -35.22 -27.83
N LEU A 51 7.04 -34.06 -27.22
CA LEU A 51 7.64 -33.71 -25.93
C LEU A 51 6.78 -34.22 -24.77
N ALA A 52 5.47 -33.98 -24.84
CA ALA A 52 4.52 -34.34 -23.78
C ALA A 52 3.09 -34.46 -24.32
N ARG A 53 2.22 -35.09 -23.52
CA ARG A 53 0.76 -35.04 -23.70
C ARG A 53 0.14 -34.48 -22.43
N VAL A 54 -0.76 -33.53 -22.60
CA VAL A 54 -1.42 -32.74 -21.56
C VAL A 54 -2.91 -33.08 -21.57
N GLY A 55 -3.45 -33.47 -20.42
CA GLY A 55 -4.83 -33.89 -20.23
C GLY A 55 -5.57 -33.06 -19.16
N PRO A 56 -6.79 -33.49 -18.78
CA PRO A 56 -7.63 -32.74 -17.87
C PRO A 56 -6.95 -32.43 -16.53
N GLY A 57 -7.02 -31.17 -16.09
CA GLY A 57 -6.38 -30.69 -14.85
C GLY A 57 -4.98 -30.10 -15.06
N GLU A 58 -4.40 -30.23 -16.25
CA GLU A 58 -3.07 -29.71 -16.56
C GLU A 58 -3.14 -28.39 -17.34
N VAL A 59 -2.05 -27.62 -17.28
CA VAL A 59 -1.88 -26.34 -17.98
C VAL A 59 -0.80 -26.46 -19.04
N PHE A 60 -0.99 -25.78 -20.18
CA PHE A 60 0.06 -25.64 -21.18
C PHE A 60 0.13 -24.22 -21.75
N GLY A 61 1.32 -23.86 -22.23
CA GLY A 61 1.60 -22.54 -22.81
C GLY A 61 1.92 -21.45 -21.77
N GLU A 62 1.96 -21.79 -20.49
CA GLU A 62 2.31 -20.94 -19.37
C GLU A 62 3.75 -20.41 -19.44
N MET A 63 4.70 -21.19 -19.98
CA MET A 63 6.10 -20.77 -20.06
C MET A 63 6.27 -19.42 -20.78
N ALA A 64 5.62 -19.27 -21.94
CA ALA A 64 5.68 -18.04 -22.72
C ALA A 64 5.05 -16.85 -21.98
N LEU A 65 4.09 -17.11 -21.10
CA LEU A 65 3.50 -16.08 -20.23
C LEU A 65 4.49 -15.68 -19.13
N LEU A 66 5.13 -16.64 -18.48
CA LEU A 66 6.02 -16.43 -17.33
C LEU A 66 7.38 -15.82 -17.67
N ASP A 67 7.99 -16.21 -18.79
CA ASP A 67 9.34 -15.74 -19.18
C ASP A 67 9.34 -14.78 -20.37
N THR A 68 8.16 -14.46 -20.92
CA THR A 68 7.95 -13.57 -22.07
C THR A 68 8.68 -13.98 -23.35
N LYS A 69 9.23 -15.20 -23.42
CA LYS A 69 9.90 -15.72 -24.61
C LYS A 69 8.90 -16.39 -25.57
N PRO A 70 9.23 -16.51 -26.86
CA PRO A 70 8.40 -17.23 -27.82
C PRO A 70 8.03 -18.65 -27.36
N ARG A 71 6.96 -19.22 -27.92
CA ARG A 71 6.51 -20.57 -27.60
C ARG A 71 7.65 -21.59 -27.75
N SER A 72 7.84 -22.43 -26.72
CA SER A 72 8.85 -23.50 -26.68
C SER A 72 8.45 -24.75 -27.46
N ALA A 73 7.18 -24.88 -27.83
CA ALA A 73 6.62 -26.05 -28.50
C ALA A 73 5.39 -25.66 -29.32
N THR A 74 5.03 -26.50 -30.28
CA THR A 74 3.75 -26.48 -30.98
C THR A 74 2.75 -27.31 -30.18
N ALA A 75 1.51 -26.81 -30.03
CA ALA A 75 0.43 -27.48 -29.31
C ALA A 75 -0.70 -27.87 -30.26
N VAL A 76 -1.07 -29.16 -30.29
CA VAL A 76 -2.11 -29.70 -31.18
C VAL A 76 -3.09 -30.55 -30.39
N CYS A 77 -4.40 -30.33 -30.57
CA CYS A 77 -5.43 -31.16 -29.94
C CYS A 77 -5.47 -32.55 -30.61
N GLU A 78 -5.27 -33.63 -29.85
CA GLU A 78 -5.43 -35.01 -30.36
C GLU A 78 -6.91 -35.42 -30.42
N GLU A 79 -7.74 -34.81 -29.57
CA GLU A 79 -9.17 -35.07 -29.40
C GLU A 79 -9.93 -33.74 -29.36
N ASP A 80 -11.26 -33.79 -29.53
CA ASP A 80 -12.11 -32.62 -29.27
C ASP A 80 -11.93 -32.20 -27.81
N SER A 81 -11.40 -31.00 -27.60
CA SER A 81 -10.91 -30.54 -26.30
C SER A 81 -11.64 -29.29 -25.83
N ALA A 82 -11.95 -29.24 -24.54
CA ALA A 82 -12.47 -28.05 -23.88
C ALA A 82 -11.33 -27.37 -23.10
N LEU A 83 -10.97 -26.17 -23.50
CA LEU A 83 -9.82 -25.42 -22.97
C LEU A 83 -10.31 -24.14 -22.29
N LEU A 84 -9.73 -23.83 -21.14
CA LEU A 84 -9.91 -22.55 -20.46
C LEU A 84 -8.68 -21.70 -20.68
N SER A 85 -8.79 -20.69 -21.54
CA SER A 85 -7.67 -19.83 -21.91
C SER A 85 -7.51 -18.65 -20.96
N ILE A 86 -6.28 -18.36 -20.58
CA ILE A 86 -5.88 -17.32 -19.62
C ILE A 86 -5.03 -16.30 -20.36
N ALA A 87 -5.47 -15.04 -20.37
CA ALA A 87 -4.74 -13.94 -20.99
C ALA A 87 -3.45 -13.60 -20.23
N ARG A 88 -2.42 -13.13 -20.96
CA ARG A 88 -1.23 -12.51 -20.37
C ARG A 88 -1.59 -11.41 -19.38
N ASP A 89 -2.38 -10.43 -19.80
CA ASP A 89 -2.67 -9.24 -19.00
C ASP A 89 -3.25 -9.59 -17.62
N TYR A 90 -4.05 -10.66 -17.55
CA TYR A 90 -4.57 -11.18 -16.28
C TYR A 90 -3.47 -11.74 -15.38
N LEU A 91 -2.55 -12.55 -15.95
CA LEU A 91 -1.42 -13.07 -15.18
C LEU A 91 -0.49 -11.93 -14.74
N ASP A 92 -0.24 -10.96 -15.61
CA ASP A 92 0.57 -9.80 -15.29
C ASP A 92 -0.04 -8.99 -14.14
N ASP A 93 -1.37 -8.80 -14.12
CA ASP A 93 -2.09 -8.18 -13.01
C ASP A 93 -1.98 -8.99 -11.70
N VAL A 94 -2.07 -10.32 -11.78
CA VAL A 94 -1.92 -11.20 -10.62
C VAL A 94 -0.49 -11.15 -10.08
N LEU A 95 0.52 -11.27 -10.94
CA LEU A 95 1.93 -11.26 -10.55
C LEU A 95 2.37 -9.89 -10.02
N ARG A 96 1.84 -8.80 -10.56
CA ARG A 96 2.09 -7.43 -10.04
C ARG A 96 1.62 -7.23 -8.60
N ARG A 97 0.59 -7.97 -8.17
CA ARG A 97 0.03 -7.89 -6.81
C ARG A 97 0.65 -8.91 -5.85
N ALA A 98 1.43 -9.85 -6.36
CA ALA A 98 2.07 -10.88 -5.55
C ALA A 98 3.37 -10.36 -4.92
N ASP A 99 3.82 -11.03 -3.86
CA ASP A 99 5.17 -10.82 -3.32
C ASP A 99 6.22 -11.02 -4.44
N PRO A 100 7.17 -10.08 -4.63
CA PRO A 100 8.10 -10.09 -5.75
C PRO A 100 9.00 -11.35 -5.81
N VAL A 101 9.17 -12.06 -4.69
CA VAL A 101 9.91 -13.33 -4.65
C VAL A 101 9.23 -14.40 -5.51
N LEU A 102 7.89 -14.43 -5.53
CA LEU A 102 7.15 -15.48 -6.26
C LEU A 102 7.28 -15.35 -7.79
N PRO A 103 6.99 -14.20 -8.44
CA PRO A 103 7.25 -14.02 -9.87
C PRO A 103 8.72 -14.27 -10.25
N TYR A 104 9.67 -13.87 -9.39
CA TYR A 104 11.09 -14.12 -9.61
C TYR A 104 11.44 -15.62 -9.58
N MET A 105 10.91 -16.37 -8.62
CA MET A 105 11.07 -17.83 -8.57
C MET A 105 10.45 -18.51 -9.78
N MET A 106 9.23 -18.11 -10.17
CA MET A 106 8.53 -18.69 -11.31
C MET A 106 9.26 -18.43 -12.63
N SER A 107 9.76 -17.22 -12.88
CA SER A 107 10.53 -16.91 -14.09
C SER A 107 11.88 -17.64 -14.10
N THR A 108 12.51 -17.82 -12.93
CA THR A 108 13.73 -18.62 -12.80
C THR A 108 13.48 -20.10 -13.12
N LEU A 109 12.39 -20.67 -12.62
CA LEU A 109 11.99 -22.04 -12.94
C LEU A 109 11.66 -22.21 -14.43
N ALA A 110 10.86 -21.32 -15.02
CA ALA A 110 10.51 -21.36 -16.42
C ALA A 110 11.75 -21.35 -17.33
N ARG A 111 12.73 -20.48 -17.02
CA ARG A 111 14.00 -20.39 -17.74
C ARG A 111 14.84 -21.67 -17.64
N ARG A 112 14.91 -22.28 -16.45
CA ARG A 112 15.63 -23.55 -16.24
C ARG A 112 14.98 -24.70 -17.00
N VAL A 113 13.65 -24.80 -16.96
CA VAL A 113 12.89 -25.81 -17.71
C VAL A 113 13.11 -25.65 -19.22
N ARG A 114 13.11 -24.41 -19.72
CA ARG A 114 13.35 -24.12 -21.14
C ARG A 114 14.73 -24.57 -21.59
N ALA A 115 15.76 -24.27 -20.79
CA ALA A 115 17.13 -24.67 -21.07
C ALA A 115 17.31 -26.20 -21.09
N ALA A 116 16.69 -26.90 -20.12
CA ALA A 116 16.73 -28.35 -20.08
C ALA A 116 16.04 -29.01 -21.30
N SER A 117 15.01 -28.37 -21.84
CA SER A 117 14.23 -28.91 -22.97
C SER A 117 14.90 -28.70 -24.33
N SER A 118 15.74 -27.67 -24.49
CA SER A 118 16.37 -27.33 -25.77
C SER A 118 17.72 -28.00 -26.03
N SER A 119 18.17 -28.94 -25.18
CA SER A 119 19.55 -29.50 -25.19
C SER A 119 20.65 -28.43 -25.22
N ALA A 120 20.33 -27.20 -24.81
CA ALA A 120 21.29 -26.12 -24.65
C ALA A 120 21.94 -26.24 -23.27
N GLU A 121 23.23 -25.91 -23.16
CA GLU A 121 23.88 -25.71 -21.86
C GLU A 121 22.98 -24.83 -20.97
N LEU A 122 22.85 -25.21 -19.69
CA LEU A 122 22.20 -24.38 -18.68
C LEU A 122 22.72 -22.95 -18.86
N PRO A 123 21.86 -21.96 -19.14
CA PRO A 123 22.32 -20.59 -19.23
C PRO A 123 22.96 -20.28 -17.88
N ALA A 124 24.19 -19.75 -17.93
CA ALA A 124 24.84 -19.21 -16.75
C ALA A 124 23.85 -18.30 -16.00
N PRO A 125 23.92 -18.23 -14.65
CA PRO A 125 23.10 -17.29 -13.90
C PRO A 125 23.20 -15.90 -14.58
N PRO A 126 22.08 -15.18 -14.73
CA PRO A 126 22.06 -13.94 -15.48
C PRO A 126 23.20 -13.04 -14.99
N ARG A 127 24.07 -12.63 -15.92
CA ARG A 127 25.05 -11.58 -15.64
C ARG A 127 24.27 -10.29 -15.32
N PRO A 128 24.76 -9.46 -14.39
CA PRO A 128 24.05 -8.29 -13.87
C PRO A 128 23.66 -7.20 -14.91
N ASP A 129 23.92 -7.37 -16.20
CA ASP A 129 23.96 -6.26 -17.16
C ASP A 129 22.95 -6.40 -18.33
N ALA A 130 21.87 -7.18 -18.20
CA ALA A 130 20.85 -7.34 -19.26
C ALA A 130 19.47 -6.78 -18.85
N HIS A 131 19.22 -5.55 -19.28
CA HIS A 131 18.13 -4.62 -18.95
C HIS A 131 16.67 -5.06 -19.22
N SER A 132 16.23 -6.24 -18.75
CA SER A 132 14.78 -6.53 -18.65
C SER A 132 14.40 -7.50 -17.51
N ASP A 133 15.37 -8.24 -16.96
CA ASP A 133 15.19 -9.18 -15.83
C ASP A 133 15.65 -8.60 -14.48
N ASP A 134 16.25 -7.39 -14.47
CA ASP A 134 16.94 -6.82 -13.32
C ASP A 134 15.98 -6.31 -12.24
N ASP A 135 14.88 -5.67 -12.66
CA ASP A 135 13.89 -5.09 -11.73
C ASP A 135 13.22 -6.15 -10.84
N GLY A 136 12.86 -7.31 -11.41
CA GLY A 136 12.25 -8.40 -10.65
C GLY A 136 13.22 -9.09 -9.69
N ARG A 137 14.50 -9.20 -10.08
CA ARG A 137 15.54 -9.74 -9.21
C ARG A 137 15.86 -8.80 -8.06
N ALA A 138 16.09 -7.52 -8.36
CA ALA A 138 16.38 -6.50 -7.35
C ALA A 138 15.23 -6.38 -6.33
N ALA A 139 13.98 -6.38 -6.80
CA ALA A 139 12.81 -6.38 -5.92
C ALA A 139 12.75 -7.62 -5.02
N ALA A 140 13.02 -8.82 -5.55
CA ALA A 140 13.05 -10.05 -4.76
C ALA A 140 14.22 -10.08 -3.75
N GLU A 141 15.42 -9.66 -4.15
CA GLU A 141 16.59 -9.56 -3.25
C GLU A 141 16.34 -8.55 -2.13
N GLN A 142 15.79 -7.38 -2.46
CA GLN A 142 15.41 -6.34 -1.48
C GLN A 142 14.35 -6.86 -0.50
N ARG A 143 13.32 -7.54 -1.01
CA ARG A 143 12.27 -8.14 -0.20
C ARG A 143 12.82 -9.17 0.78
N LEU A 144 13.68 -10.07 0.31
CA LEU A 144 14.32 -11.07 1.17
C LEU A 144 15.28 -10.45 2.20
N ALA A 145 15.94 -9.33 1.85
CA ALA A 145 16.75 -8.58 2.80
C ALA A 145 15.88 -8.01 3.93
N TRP A 146 14.74 -7.40 3.61
CA TRP A 146 13.79 -6.91 4.62
C TRP A 146 13.24 -8.01 5.52
N VAL A 147 12.88 -9.17 4.95
CA VAL A 147 12.43 -10.35 5.73
C VAL A 147 13.49 -10.78 6.75
N ARG A 148 14.77 -10.79 6.36
CA ARG A 148 15.88 -11.17 7.25
C ARG A 148 16.18 -10.11 8.31
N GLU A 149 15.94 -8.84 8.00
CA GLU A 149 16.26 -7.73 8.89
C GLU A 149 15.14 -7.38 9.87
N LEU A 150 13.92 -7.90 9.70
CA LEU A 150 12.76 -7.47 10.46
C LEU A 150 12.95 -7.52 11.98
N ASP A 151 13.48 -8.64 12.49
CA ASP A 151 13.75 -8.80 13.93
C ASP A 151 14.77 -7.76 14.40
N ALA A 152 15.86 -7.56 13.65
CA ALA A 152 16.87 -6.55 13.97
C ALA A 152 16.32 -5.12 13.87
N VAL A 153 15.43 -4.83 12.91
CA VAL A 153 14.78 -3.52 12.79
C VAL A 153 13.99 -3.18 14.05
N LEU A 154 13.27 -4.16 14.58
CA LEU A 154 12.52 -4.02 15.82
C LEU A 154 13.45 -3.93 17.03
N GLU A 155 14.40 -4.85 17.20
CA GLU A 155 15.29 -4.91 18.36
C GLU A 155 16.22 -3.69 18.46
N GLU A 156 16.69 -3.17 17.34
CA GLU A 156 17.61 -2.02 17.28
C GLU A 156 16.89 -0.66 17.27
N GLY A 157 15.55 -0.64 17.29
CA GLY A 157 14.77 0.60 17.26
C GLY A 157 14.92 1.38 15.94
N ARG A 158 15.02 0.66 14.82
CA ARG A 158 15.14 1.27 13.48
C ARG A 158 13.80 1.72 12.89
N VAL A 159 12.69 1.43 13.56
CA VAL A 159 11.38 2.05 13.29
C VAL A 159 11.38 3.44 13.92
N VAL A 160 11.40 4.48 13.09
CA VAL A 160 11.55 5.87 13.54
C VAL A 160 10.47 6.79 12.95
N PRO A 161 9.98 7.76 13.72
CA PRO A 161 9.04 8.76 13.23
C PRO A 161 9.77 9.87 12.46
N VAL A 162 9.18 10.24 11.33
CA VAL A 162 9.41 11.53 10.66
C VAL A 162 8.21 12.41 10.92
N TYR A 163 8.44 13.63 11.39
CA TYR A 163 7.41 14.56 11.84
C TYR A 163 7.08 15.56 10.75
N GLN A 164 5.88 15.48 10.18
CA GLN A 164 5.37 16.48 9.24
C GLN A 164 4.55 17.53 10.00
N PRO A 165 4.82 18.85 9.84
CA PRO A 165 4.11 19.87 10.59
C PRO A 165 2.65 20.01 10.14
N VAL A 166 1.77 20.13 11.13
CA VAL A 166 0.38 20.54 10.98
C VAL A 166 0.26 21.99 11.41
N VAL A 167 -0.20 22.85 10.52
CA VAL A 167 -0.25 24.31 10.72
C VAL A 167 -1.68 24.74 11.04
N ASP A 168 -1.85 25.51 12.11
CA ASP A 168 -3.12 26.14 12.45
C ASP A 168 -3.40 27.29 11.47
N LEU A 169 -4.53 27.22 10.77
CA LEU A 169 -4.87 28.16 9.70
C LEU A 169 -5.35 29.53 10.20
N THR A 170 -5.65 29.64 11.50
CA THR A 170 -6.09 30.90 12.13
C THR A 170 -4.89 31.74 12.55
N SER A 171 -3.89 31.13 13.18
CA SER A 171 -2.71 31.76 13.76
C SER A 171 -1.48 31.70 12.87
N GLY A 172 -1.45 30.78 11.90
CA GLY A 172 -0.28 30.48 11.07
C GLY A 172 0.84 29.78 11.84
N ARG A 173 0.60 29.32 13.07
CA ARG A 173 1.60 28.63 13.92
C ARG A 173 1.53 27.12 13.71
N THR A 174 2.63 26.43 13.99
CA THR A 174 2.62 24.97 14.11
C THR A 174 1.68 24.55 15.25
N ALA A 175 0.64 23.80 14.91
CA ALA A 175 -0.33 23.25 15.83
C ALA A 175 0.14 21.90 16.40
N GLY A 176 0.76 21.08 15.55
CA GLY A 176 1.20 19.73 15.86
C GLY A 176 2.10 19.15 14.78
N PHE A 177 2.42 17.88 14.92
CA PHE A 177 3.11 17.09 13.91
C PHE A 177 2.44 15.74 13.73
N GLU A 178 2.33 15.28 12.49
CA GLU A 178 2.02 13.89 12.21
C GLU A 178 3.31 13.06 12.22
N ALA A 179 3.32 11.97 13.00
CA ALA A 179 4.41 11.02 13.08
C ALA A 179 4.28 9.96 11.98
N LEU A 180 5.02 10.15 10.89
CA LEU A 180 5.05 9.26 9.75
C LEU A 180 6.12 8.19 9.93
N LEU A 181 5.72 6.92 9.92
CA LEU A 181 6.64 5.79 10.09
C LEU A 181 7.68 5.77 8.97
N ARG A 182 8.96 5.63 9.34
CA ARG A 182 10.06 5.30 8.44
C ARG A 182 10.88 4.17 9.06
N VAL A 183 11.46 3.34 8.20
CA VAL A 183 12.43 2.33 8.64
C VAL A 183 13.82 2.79 8.23
N ARG A 184 14.72 2.86 9.21
CA ARG A 184 16.12 3.19 8.98
C ARG A 184 16.87 1.95 8.48
N GLY A 185 17.41 2.00 7.27
CA GLY A 185 18.28 0.97 6.73
C GLY A 185 19.63 0.92 7.47
N ALA A 186 20.38 -0.16 7.27
CA ALA A 186 21.73 -0.30 7.82
C ALA A 186 22.72 0.76 7.26
N ASP A 187 22.43 1.30 6.08
CA ASP A 187 23.14 2.42 5.46
C ASP A 187 22.76 3.79 6.04
N GLY A 188 21.78 3.84 6.95
CA GLY A 188 21.23 5.05 7.55
C GLY A 188 20.12 5.72 6.74
N ALA A 189 19.77 5.21 5.56
CA ALA A 189 18.69 5.76 4.74
C ALA A 189 17.32 5.51 5.39
N LEU A 190 16.37 6.42 5.18
CA LEU A 190 15.00 6.28 5.66
C LEU A 190 14.12 5.75 4.53
N HIS A 191 13.57 4.57 4.71
CA HIS A 191 12.67 3.94 3.75
C HIS A 191 11.21 4.18 4.12
N PRO A 192 10.32 4.38 3.12
CA PRO A 192 8.88 4.40 3.33
C PRO A 192 8.38 3.12 4.01
N PRO A 193 7.25 3.18 4.72
CA PRO A 193 6.78 2.06 5.51
C PRO A 193 6.08 1.00 4.65
N MET A 194 5.64 1.31 3.43
CA MET A 194 4.78 0.45 2.61
C MET A 194 5.26 -1.01 2.53
N ASP A 195 6.54 -1.21 2.26
CA ASP A 195 7.07 -2.56 2.10
C ASP A 195 7.26 -3.30 3.43
N TYR A 196 7.53 -2.55 4.51
CA TYR A 196 7.68 -3.09 5.86
C TYR A 196 6.34 -3.34 6.55
N ILE A 197 5.30 -2.55 6.26
CA ILE A 197 3.94 -2.76 6.79
C ILE A 197 3.39 -4.05 6.20
N ALA A 198 3.48 -4.27 4.88
CA ALA A 198 3.06 -5.51 4.26
C ALA A 198 3.77 -6.73 4.87
N LEU A 199 5.08 -6.61 5.10
CA LEU A 199 5.85 -7.64 5.82
C LEU A 199 5.35 -7.86 7.24
N ALA A 200 5.18 -6.78 8.00
CA ALA A 200 4.76 -6.84 9.39
C ALA A 200 3.36 -7.43 9.52
N GLU A 201 2.46 -7.19 8.57
CA GLU A 201 1.13 -7.78 8.53
C GLU A 201 1.17 -9.30 8.34
N GLU A 202 2.01 -9.78 7.42
CA GLU A 202 2.19 -11.20 7.11
C GLU A 202 2.76 -11.99 8.30
N VAL A 203 3.72 -11.41 9.02
CA VAL A 203 4.40 -12.07 10.15
C VAL A 203 3.78 -11.72 11.52
N GLY A 204 2.74 -10.89 11.55
CA GLY A 204 2.05 -10.49 12.79
C GLY A 204 2.82 -9.49 13.66
N ALA A 205 3.72 -8.70 13.08
CA ALA A 205 4.56 -7.72 13.76
C ALA A 205 4.00 -6.28 13.78
N THR A 206 2.83 -6.01 13.19
CA THR A 206 2.24 -4.65 13.10
C THR A 206 2.13 -3.95 14.46
N GLY A 207 1.67 -4.67 15.49
CA GLY A 207 1.55 -4.10 16.83
C GLY A 207 2.90 -3.71 17.46
N ALA A 208 4.01 -4.37 17.08
CA ALA A 208 5.34 -3.97 17.56
C ALA A 208 5.79 -2.65 16.92
N PHE A 209 5.53 -2.47 15.63
CA PHE A 209 5.80 -1.20 14.91
C PHE A 209 4.96 -0.06 15.51
N ALA A 210 3.66 -0.29 15.71
CA ALA A 210 2.74 0.69 16.28
C ALA A 210 3.20 1.13 17.68
N ARG A 211 3.58 0.18 18.56
CA ARG A 211 4.10 0.49 19.90
C ARG A 211 5.39 1.31 19.87
N GLN A 212 6.35 0.96 19.02
CA GLN A 212 7.61 1.72 18.90
C GLN A 212 7.36 3.14 18.41
N MET A 213 6.50 3.30 17.39
CA MET A 213 6.10 4.61 16.90
C MET A 213 5.42 5.44 17.97
N LEU A 214 4.45 4.86 18.67
CA LEU A 214 3.71 5.53 19.74
C LEU A 214 4.61 5.98 20.89
N ASP A 215 5.52 5.10 21.34
CA ASP A 215 6.49 5.43 22.39
C ASP A 215 7.44 6.54 21.97
N GLN A 216 8.04 6.44 20.79
CA GLN A 216 9.00 7.43 20.30
C GLN A 216 8.32 8.78 20.02
N ALA A 217 7.14 8.78 19.40
CA ALA A 217 6.35 9.98 19.14
C ALA A 217 5.97 10.70 20.43
N CYS A 218 5.53 9.95 21.45
CA CYS A 218 5.18 10.51 22.74
C CYS A 218 6.42 11.12 23.44
N HIS A 219 7.56 10.44 23.38
CA HIS A 219 8.82 10.90 23.97
C HIS A 219 9.32 12.19 23.32
N ASP A 220 9.37 12.22 21.99
CA ASP A 220 9.83 13.38 21.23
C ASP A 220 8.90 14.57 21.45
N ALA A 221 7.59 14.33 21.47
CA ALA A 221 6.61 15.38 21.74
C ALA A 221 6.74 15.95 23.16
N ALA A 222 7.00 15.12 24.17
CA ALA A 222 7.24 15.61 25.52
C ALA A 222 8.44 16.59 25.57
N ALA A 223 9.47 16.36 24.75
CA ALA A 223 10.65 17.22 24.65
C ALA A 223 10.39 18.58 23.98
N TRP A 224 9.26 18.79 23.30
CA TRP A 224 8.90 20.10 22.71
C TRP A 224 8.44 21.14 23.74
N GLY A 225 8.38 20.77 25.03
CA GLY A 225 8.05 21.65 26.15
C GLY A 225 6.57 21.64 26.54
N GLU A 226 6.30 22.19 27.73
CA GLU A 226 4.92 22.36 28.22
C GLU A 226 4.14 23.33 27.33
N GLY A 227 2.93 22.92 26.91
CA GLY A 227 2.14 23.68 25.94
C GLY A 227 2.68 23.63 24.51
N GLY A 228 3.65 22.78 24.22
CA GLY A 228 4.15 22.54 22.87
C GLY A 228 3.11 21.88 21.94
N PRO A 229 3.43 21.75 20.65
CA PRO A 229 2.54 21.18 19.64
C PRO A 229 2.05 19.76 19.99
N PHE A 230 0.89 19.35 19.47
CA PHE A 230 0.44 17.95 19.59
C PHE A 230 1.26 17.02 18.68
N VAL A 231 1.21 15.72 18.92
CA VAL A 231 1.72 14.69 18.00
C VAL A 231 0.58 13.76 17.61
N ALA A 232 0.44 13.50 16.31
CA ALA A 232 -0.53 12.59 15.76
C ALA A 232 0.14 11.27 15.35
N VAL A 233 -0.45 10.13 15.74
CA VAL A 233 0.08 8.79 15.46
C VAL A 233 -0.99 7.96 14.75
N ASN A 234 -0.63 7.37 13.62
CA ASN A 234 -1.48 6.48 12.83
C ASN A 234 -1.71 5.15 13.54
N ILE A 235 -2.97 4.71 13.60
CA ILE A 235 -3.41 3.45 14.19
C ILE A 235 -4.06 2.60 13.10
N SER A 236 -3.58 1.36 12.94
CA SER A 236 -4.14 0.43 11.97
C SER A 236 -5.48 -0.13 12.44
N GLN A 237 -6.32 -0.59 11.51
CA GLN A 237 -7.57 -1.28 11.85
C GLN A 237 -7.33 -2.47 12.81
N ARG A 238 -6.30 -3.28 12.55
CA ARG A 238 -5.95 -4.44 13.38
C ARG A 238 -5.59 -4.04 14.81
N ASP A 239 -4.88 -2.92 14.99
CA ASP A 239 -4.52 -2.45 16.33
C ASP A 239 -5.74 -1.90 17.07
N LEU A 240 -6.68 -1.25 16.36
CA LEU A 240 -7.94 -0.76 16.95
C LEU A 240 -8.84 -1.88 17.45
N GLU A 241 -8.86 -3.03 16.75
CA GLU A 241 -9.57 -4.24 17.17
C GLU A 241 -8.87 -4.98 18.33
N GLY A 242 -7.60 -4.66 18.60
CA GLY A 242 -6.76 -5.32 19.60
C GLY A 242 -7.02 -4.86 21.04
N GLU A 243 -7.02 -5.80 21.99
CA GLU A 243 -7.29 -5.51 23.41
C GLU A 243 -6.19 -4.67 24.10
N SER A 244 -4.97 -4.63 23.56
CA SER A 244 -3.82 -3.98 24.22
C SER A 244 -3.65 -2.48 23.90
N LEU A 245 -4.32 -1.95 22.87
CA LEU A 245 -4.02 -0.60 22.36
C LEU A 245 -4.19 0.48 23.44
N LEU A 246 -5.23 0.38 24.26
CA LEU A 246 -5.46 1.33 25.35
C LEU A 246 -4.38 1.26 26.43
N GLU A 247 -3.88 0.06 26.73
CA GLU A 247 -2.79 -0.13 27.68
C GLU A 247 -1.47 0.40 27.11
N ASP A 248 -1.25 0.21 25.81
CA ASP A 248 -0.09 0.70 25.07
C ASP A 248 -0.06 2.24 25.06
N VAL A 249 -1.19 2.89 24.74
CA VAL A 249 -1.34 4.36 24.80
C VAL A 249 -1.15 4.91 26.20
N ALA A 250 -1.82 4.33 27.20
CA ALA A 250 -1.64 4.75 28.59
C ALA A 250 -0.19 4.53 29.07
N GLY A 251 0.46 3.45 28.62
CA GLY A 251 1.85 3.15 28.89
C GLY A 251 2.81 4.19 28.29
N ALA A 252 2.65 4.52 27.01
CA ALA A 252 3.47 5.50 26.30
C ALA A 252 3.38 6.89 26.94
N LEU A 253 2.15 7.35 27.24
CA LEU A 253 1.92 8.62 27.93
C LEU A 253 2.59 8.66 29.32
N ARG A 254 2.47 7.57 30.11
CA ARG A 254 3.14 7.47 31.41
C ARG A 254 4.66 7.49 31.31
N ARG A 255 5.24 6.79 30.33
CA ARG A 255 6.69 6.69 30.13
C ARG A 255 7.29 8.01 29.64
N SER A 256 6.60 8.71 28.73
CA SER A 256 7.07 9.97 28.16
C SER A 256 6.80 11.18 29.05
N GLY A 257 5.76 11.12 29.88
CA GLY A 257 5.24 12.29 30.60
C GLY A 257 4.46 13.27 29.72
N LEU A 258 4.12 12.88 28.48
CA LEU A 258 3.31 13.71 27.59
C LEU A 258 1.89 13.87 28.15
N SER A 259 1.37 15.10 28.15
CA SER A 259 -0.05 15.35 28.44
C SER A 259 -0.93 14.58 27.45
N PRO A 260 -1.95 13.81 27.88
CA PRO A 260 -2.86 13.10 26.98
C PRO A 260 -3.49 14.01 25.92
N THR A 261 -3.76 15.28 26.27
CA THR A 261 -4.34 16.29 25.37
C THR A 261 -3.42 16.69 24.22
N ARG A 262 -2.15 16.26 24.23
CA ARG A 262 -1.15 16.51 23.18
C ARG A 262 -0.92 15.27 22.32
N LEU A 263 -1.56 14.15 22.60
CA LEU A 263 -1.57 12.98 21.73
C LEU A 263 -2.87 12.98 20.92
N GLU A 264 -2.73 12.83 19.62
CA GLU A 264 -3.83 12.54 18.71
C GLU A 264 -3.61 11.16 18.08
N LEU A 265 -4.67 10.35 17.99
CA LEU A 265 -4.66 9.08 17.27
C LEU A 265 -5.38 9.26 15.94
N GLU A 266 -4.79 8.79 14.85
CA GLU A 266 -5.39 8.84 13.52
C GLU A 266 -5.86 7.44 13.12
N VAL A 267 -7.15 7.33 12.76
CA VAL A 267 -7.78 6.07 12.37
C VAL A 267 -8.48 6.25 11.02
N THR A 268 -8.35 5.29 10.13
CA THR A 268 -8.99 5.39 8.81
C THR A 268 -10.51 5.25 8.91
N GLU A 269 -11.21 5.83 7.93
CA GLU A 269 -12.66 5.67 7.77
C GLU A 269 -13.09 4.19 7.71
N SER A 270 -12.29 3.35 7.03
CA SER A 270 -12.52 1.91 6.91
C SER A 270 -12.36 1.15 8.23
N ALA A 271 -11.40 1.54 9.06
CA ALA A 271 -11.18 0.92 10.37
C ALA A 271 -12.42 1.08 11.27
N LEU A 272 -13.02 2.27 11.25
CA LEU A 272 -14.22 2.58 12.03
C LEU A 272 -15.50 1.89 11.52
N ALA A 273 -15.56 1.61 10.21
CA ALA A 273 -16.73 0.99 9.59
C ALA A 273 -16.79 -0.53 9.80
N SER A 274 -15.66 -1.18 10.12
CA SER A 274 -15.55 -2.63 10.26
C SER A 274 -16.38 -3.18 11.43
N ASP A 275 -16.23 -2.59 12.62
CA ASP A 275 -17.06 -2.83 13.81
C ASP A 275 -17.34 -1.49 14.51
N PHE A 276 -18.46 -0.88 14.12
CA PHE A 276 -18.83 0.46 14.58
C PHE A 276 -19.02 0.57 16.10
N GLU A 277 -19.60 -0.45 16.74
CA GLU A 277 -19.91 -0.40 18.17
C GLU A 277 -18.65 -0.58 19.01
N ALA A 278 -17.78 -1.52 18.62
CA ALA A 278 -16.47 -1.67 19.25
C ALA A 278 -15.62 -0.41 19.05
N ALA A 279 -15.57 0.14 17.84
CA ALA A 279 -14.86 1.37 17.56
C ALA A 279 -15.37 2.51 18.46
N ARG A 280 -16.69 2.69 18.57
CA ARG A 280 -17.29 3.70 19.45
C ARG A 280 -16.82 3.56 20.90
N GLU A 281 -16.82 2.36 21.46
CA GLU A 281 -16.34 2.12 22.83
C GLU A 281 -14.87 2.51 23.00
N TYR A 282 -13.99 2.13 22.06
CA TYR A 282 -12.58 2.52 22.10
C TYR A 282 -12.40 4.04 22.04
N LEU A 283 -13.10 4.71 21.14
CA LEU A 283 -13.03 6.16 21.00
C LEU A 283 -13.54 6.88 22.27
N GLU A 284 -14.59 6.36 22.91
CA GLU A 284 -15.06 6.89 24.21
C GLU A 284 -13.98 6.75 25.29
N ARG A 285 -13.30 5.60 25.35
CA ARG A 285 -12.20 5.36 26.31
C ARG A 285 -10.99 6.26 26.06
N PHE A 286 -10.64 6.54 24.79
CA PHE A 286 -9.59 7.50 24.46
C PHE A 286 -9.97 8.93 24.85
N ARG A 287 -11.21 9.35 24.55
CA ARG A 287 -11.73 10.66 24.97
C ARG A 287 -11.68 10.80 26.49
N ASP A 288 -12.08 9.78 27.24
CA ASP A 288 -12.07 9.80 28.70
C ASP A 288 -10.64 9.83 29.27
N MET A 289 -9.65 9.32 28.53
CA MET A 289 -8.22 9.48 28.82
C MET A 289 -7.71 10.90 28.52
N GLY A 290 -8.46 11.68 27.74
CA GLY A 290 -8.07 13.00 27.24
C GLY A 290 -7.26 12.97 25.94
N VAL A 291 -7.20 11.82 25.26
CA VAL A 291 -6.55 11.64 23.96
C VAL A 291 -7.54 11.98 22.85
N ALA A 292 -7.14 12.82 21.91
CA ALA A 292 -7.99 13.17 20.77
C ALA A 292 -7.91 12.07 19.71
N VAL A 293 -9.02 11.84 19.01
CA VAL A 293 -9.05 10.93 17.86
C VAL A 293 -9.48 11.68 16.61
N THR A 294 -8.74 11.44 15.54
CA THR A 294 -8.89 12.03 14.23
C THR A 294 -9.26 10.93 13.23
N ILE A 295 -10.27 11.17 12.40
CA ILE A 295 -10.57 10.29 11.28
C ILE A 295 -9.69 10.70 10.10
N ASP A 296 -8.93 9.74 9.59
CA ASP A 296 -8.11 9.89 8.40
C ASP A 296 -8.81 9.40 7.12
N ASP A 297 -8.37 9.92 5.98
CA ASP A 297 -8.89 9.61 4.64
C ASP A 297 -10.42 9.75 4.50
N PHE A 298 -11.01 10.74 5.18
CA PHE A 298 -12.46 10.92 5.15
C PHE A 298 -12.96 11.37 3.77
N GLY A 299 -13.99 10.69 3.27
CA GLY A 299 -14.57 10.92 1.95
C GLY A 299 -14.27 9.80 0.94
N THR A 300 -13.63 8.72 1.39
CA THR A 300 -13.35 7.54 0.57
C THR A 300 -14.52 6.54 0.52
N GLY A 301 -15.53 6.71 1.38
CA GLY A 301 -16.87 6.13 1.20
C GLY A 301 -17.20 4.93 2.08
N TYR A 302 -16.56 4.79 3.25
CA TYR A 302 -16.72 3.66 4.16
C TYR A 302 -17.64 3.94 5.36
N ALA A 303 -17.68 5.18 5.87
CA ALA A 303 -18.47 5.59 7.02
C ALA A 303 -19.65 6.47 6.60
N SER A 304 -20.84 6.15 7.11
CA SER A 304 -22.01 7.01 6.89
C SER A 304 -21.94 8.29 7.72
N LEU A 305 -22.62 9.34 7.26
CA LEU A 305 -22.77 10.59 8.02
C LEU A 305 -23.42 10.37 9.39
N SER A 306 -24.35 9.41 9.49
CA SER A 306 -25.00 9.05 10.74
C SER A 306 -24.05 8.34 11.71
N ALA A 307 -23.13 7.51 11.18
CA ALA A 307 -22.08 6.87 11.95
C ALA A 307 -21.14 7.93 12.53
N LEU A 308 -20.66 8.84 11.69
CA LEU A 308 -19.79 9.92 12.12
C LEU A 308 -20.39 10.77 13.25
N ALA A 309 -21.66 11.15 13.14
CA ALA A 309 -22.34 11.97 14.13
C ALA A 309 -22.47 11.29 15.51
N ALA A 310 -22.34 9.97 15.58
CA ALA A 310 -22.43 9.19 16.81
C ALA A 310 -21.05 8.82 17.41
N LEU A 311 -19.95 9.06 16.69
CA LEU A 311 -18.60 8.76 17.18
C LEU A 311 -18.01 9.97 17.93
N PRO A 312 -17.31 9.77 19.06
CA PRO A 312 -16.72 10.86 19.83
C PRO A 312 -15.37 11.32 19.24
N VAL A 313 -15.37 11.69 17.96
CA VAL A 313 -14.17 12.14 17.24
C VAL A 313 -13.93 13.63 17.44
N SER A 314 -12.65 14.00 17.49
CA SER A 314 -12.21 15.37 17.73
C SER A 314 -11.91 16.12 16.43
N LYS A 315 -11.59 15.39 15.36
CA LYS A 315 -11.09 15.96 14.11
C LYS A 315 -11.37 15.05 12.90
N LEU A 316 -11.51 15.66 11.73
CA LEU A 316 -11.53 15.00 10.41
C LEU A 316 -10.35 15.47 9.56
N LYS A 317 -9.69 14.55 8.87
CA LYS A 317 -8.71 14.87 7.82
C LYS A 317 -9.38 14.78 6.45
N VAL A 318 -9.16 15.81 5.63
CA VAL A 318 -9.58 15.86 4.23
C VAL A 318 -8.41 15.36 3.39
N ASP A 319 -8.60 14.23 2.73
CA ASP A 319 -7.56 13.55 1.95
C ASP A 319 -6.99 14.44 0.83
N LYS A 320 -5.69 14.28 0.59
CA LYS A 320 -4.93 15.05 -0.39
C LYS A 320 -5.47 14.93 -1.81
N THR A 321 -6.08 13.79 -2.19
CA THR A 321 -6.56 13.61 -3.57
C THR A 321 -7.65 14.61 -3.93
N PHE A 322 -8.49 14.97 -2.95
CA PHE A 322 -9.50 16.02 -3.11
C PHE A 322 -8.89 17.42 -3.06
N VAL A 323 -7.93 17.66 -2.16
CA VAL A 323 -7.26 18.97 -2.02
C VAL A 323 -6.44 19.33 -3.26
N TRP A 324 -5.72 18.37 -3.85
CA TRP A 324 -4.95 18.57 -5.08
C TRP A 324 -5.83 18.97 -6.26
N SER A 325 -7.04 18.41 -6.33
CA SER A 325 -7.99 18.64 -7.43
C SER A 325 -8.94 19.82 -7.15
N TYR A 326 -8.85 20.46 -5.98
CA TYR A 326 -9.77 21.49 -5.56
C TYR A 326 -9.74 22.71 -6.50
N GLY A 327 -10.91 23.14 -6.97
CA GLY A 327 -11.07 24.22 -7.95
C GLY A 327 -10.86 23.84 -9.41
N ALA A 328 -10.19 22.71 -9.68
CA ALA A 328 -10.02 22.17 -11.03
C ALA A 328 -11.08 21.12 -11.38
N ASP A 329 -11.46 20.29 -10.40
CA ASP A 329 -12.52 19.29 -10.51
C ASP A 329 -13.74 19.68 -9.67
N ALA A 330 -14.91 19.67 -10.31
CA ALA A 330 -16.16 20.06 -9.67
C ALA A 330 -16.57 19.06 -8.56
N THR A 331 -16.25 17.78 -8.73
CA THR A 331 -16.58 16.73 -7.75
C THR A 331 -15.72 16.88 -6.50
N ALA A 332 -14.40 17.01 -6.65
CA ALA A 332 -13.48 17.26 -5.55
C ALA A 332 -13.85 18.54 -4.79
N THR A 333 -14.19 19.62 -5.51
CA THR A 333 -14.64 20.88 -4.89
C THR A 333 -15.90 20.65 -4.04
N ALA A 334 -16.91 19.97 -4.58
CA ALA A 334 -18.13 19.67 -3.84
C ALA A 334 -17.88 18.78 -2.61
N ILE A 335 -16.95 17.82 -2.69
CA ILE A 335 -16.58 16.96 -1.57
C ILE A 335 -15.91 17.77 -0.47
N VAL A 336 -14.89 18.59 -0.79
CA VAL A 336 -14.21 19.43 0.21
C VAL A 336 -15.22 20.38 0.90
N ASP A 337 -16.07 21.05 0.13
CA ASP A 337 -17.09 21.94 0.67
C ASP A 337 -18.07 21.21 1.59
N ALA A 338 -18.50 20.01 1.21
CA ALA A 338 -19.41 19.19 2.00
C ALA A 338 -18.77 18.71 3.30
N VAL A 339 -17.53 18.21 3.26
CA VAL A 339 -16.81 17.72 4.45
C VAL A 339 -16.57 18.85 5.44
N LEU A 340 -16.08 20.01 4.98
CA LEU A 340 -15.85 21.17 5.85
C LEU A 340 -17.17 21.72 6.41
N GLY A 341 -18.24 21.75 5.60
CA GLY A 341 -19.57 22.16 6.03
C GLY A 341 -20.18 21.25 7.10
N LEU A 342 -20.01 19.94 6.93
CA LEU A 342 -20.45 18.92 7.88
C LEU A 342 -19.69 19.04 9.21
N ALA A 343 -18.36 19.07 9.16
CA ALA A 343 -17.51 19.16 10.35
C ALA A 343 -17.88 20.39 11.19
N ARG A 344 -18.05 21.55 10.52
CA ARG A 344 -18.53 22.78 11.16
C ARG A 344 -19.89 22.61 11.83
N SER A 345 -20.83 21.91 11.18
CA SER A 345 -22.18 21.68 11.72
C SER A 345 -22.17 20.75 12.93
N LEU A 346 -21.22 19.81 12.98
CA LEU A 346 -21.03 18.87 14.10
C LEU A 346 -20.08 19.40 15.19
N GLY A 347 -19.45 20.56 14.99
CA GLY A 347 -18.46 21.10 15.91
C GLY A 347 -17.14 20.32 15.93
N ILE A 348 -16.85 19.57 14.86
CA ILE A 348 -15.63 18.76 14.70
C ILE A 348 -14.58 19.62 13.97
N ARG A 349 -13.31 19.55 14.42
CA ARG A 349 -12.21 20.27 13.76
C ARG A 349 -11.80 19.60 12.46
N THR A 350 -11.16 20.33 11.55
CA THR A 350 -10.68 19.77 10.28
C THR A 350 -9.20 20.04 10.03
N THR A 351 -8.50 19.05 9.49
CA THR A 351 -7.18 19.23 8.86
C THR A 351 -7.29 18.92 7.37
N ALA A 352 -6.75 19.78 6.52
CA ALA A 352 -6.60 19.47 5.09
C ALA A 352 -5.20 18.95 4.79
N GLU A 353 -5.11 17.85 4.05
CA GLU A 353 -3.84 17.25 3.66
C GLU A 353 -3.39 17.64 2.25
N GLY A 354 -2.10 17.49 1.97
CA GLY A 354 -1.57 17.70 0.63
C GLY A 354 -1.64 19.14 0.13
N VAL A 355 -1.57 20.12 1.05
CA VAL A 355 -1.51 21.53 0.64
C VAL A 355 -0.13 21.84 0.06
N GLU A 356 -0.10 22.17 -1.23
CA GLU A 356 1.12 22.40 -2.00
C GLU A 356 1.22 23.82 -2.54
N THR A 357 0.10 24.55 -2.66
CA THR A 357 0.09 25.91 -3.22
C THR A 357 -0.60 26.92 -2.31
N SER A 358 -0.23 28.21 -2.47
CA SER A 358 -0.88 29.33 -1.78
C SER A 358 -2.37 29.43 -2.07
N GLU A 359 -2.78 29.09 -3.30
CA GLU A 359 -4.18 29.17 -3.72
C GLU A 359 -5.05 28.14 -2.99
N GLN A 360 -4.53 26.92 -2.80
CA GLN A 360 -5.17 25.88 -2.00
C GLN A 360 -5.30 26.33 -0.53
N LEU A 361 -4.21 26.84 0.04
CA LEU A 361 -4.19 27.36 1.41
C LEU A 361 -5.25 28.47 1.61
N ASP A 362 -5.28 29.45 0.72
CA ASP A 362 -6.22 30.57 0.80
C ASP A 362 -7.68 30.11 0.63
N ALA A 363 -7.94 29.12 -0.22
CA ALA A 363 -9.26 28.52 -0.35
C ALA A 363 -9.70 27.83 0.93
N LEU A 364 -8.86 26.97 1.50
CA LEU A 364 -9.14 26.25 2.74
C LEU A 364 -9.39 27.20 3.92
N ARG A 365 -8.62 28.30 4.00
CA ARG A 365 -8.84 29.37 4.98
C ARG A 365 -10.22 30.03 4.82
N ARG A 366 -10.61 30.36 3.58
CA ARG A 366 -11.94 30.94 3.30
C ARG A 366 -13.09 30.01 3.65
N LEU A 367 -12.91 28.71 3.47
CA LEU A 367 -13.90 27.69 3.82
C LEU A 367 -13.99 27.40 5.33
N GLY A 368 -13.06 27.95 6.11
CA GLY A 368 -13.01 27.80 7.57
C GLY A 368 -12.38 26.49 8.04
N CYS A 369 -11.48 25.89 7.23
CA CYS A 369 -10.68 24.76 7.69
C CYS A 369 -9.78 25.16 8.88
N ASN A 370 -9.63 24.31 9.89
CA ASN A 370 -8.90 24.67 11.12
C ASN A 370 -7.38 24.56 10.96
N SER A 371 -6.91 23.46 10.36
CA SER A 371 -5.48 23.19 10.18
C SER A 371 -5.17 22.64 8.78
N ALA A 372 -3.90 22.69 8.38
CA ALA A 372 -3.44 22.10 7.14
C ALA A 372 -2.05 21.50 7.26
N GLN A 373 -1.76 20.50 6.44
CA GLN A 373 -0.44 19.92 6.26
C GLN A 373 -0.15 19.70 4.78
N GLY A 374 1.14 19.75 4.41
CA GLY A 374 1.57 19.56 3.04
C GLY A 374 2.91 20.22 2.73
N PHE A 375 3.38 20.02 1.50
CA PHE A 375 4.72 20.44 1.09
C PHE A 375 4.87 21.95 0.90
N LEU A 376 3.77 22.71 0.89
CA LEU A 376 3.82 24.17 1.03
C LEU A 376 4.53 24.59 2.33
N PHE A 377 4.39 23.79 3.39
CA PHE A 377 5.04 24.01 4.68
C PHE A 377 6.35 23.23 4.75
N ALA A 378 6.28 21.91 4.92
CA ALA A 378 7.45 21.04 4.94
C ALA A 378 7.10 19.59 4.59
N LYS A 379 8.12 18.87 4.11
CA LYS A 379 8.05 17.41 3.88
C LYS A 379 8.13 16.59 5.18
N GLY A 380 8.49 17.25 6.28
CA GLY A 380 8.78 16.64 7.57
C GLY A 380 10.25 16.29 7.76
N GLY A 381 10.64 15.96 8.99
CA GLY A 381 12.00 15.58 9.36
C GLY A 381 12.04 14.78 10.67
N LEU A 382 13.21 14.25 11.01
CA LEU A 382 13.45 13.61 12.31
C LEU A 382 13.29 14.62 13.45
N ALA A 383 13.14 14.12 14.68
CA ALA A 383 12.91 14.96 15.88
C ALA A 383 13.87 16.14 16.02
N HIS A 384 15.16 15.91 15.76
CA HIS A 384 16.19 16.95 15.86
C HIS A 384 16.14 17.97 14.72
N GLU A 385 15.55 17.62 13.58
CA GLU A 385 15.44 18.49 12.40
C GLU A 385 14.22 19.42 12.52
N VAL A 386 13.16 18.97 13.20
CA VAL A 386 11.91 19.75 13.35
C VAL A 386 11.92 20.69 14.56
N GLY A 387 13.00 20.73 15.34
CA GLY A 387 13.09 21.57 16.54
C GLY A 387 12.82 23.07 16.28
N ALA A 388 13.27 23.59 15.14
CA ALA A 388 12.97 24.96 14.73
C ALA A 388 11.50 25.17 14.33
N MET A 389 10.84 24.11 13.82
CA MET A 389 9.45 24.14 13.37
C MET A 389 8.46 24.22 14.54
N VAL A 390 8.85 23.77 15.74
CA VAL A 390 8.01 23.78 16.94
C VAL A 390 7.45 25.16 17.27
N GLN A 391 8.25 26.22 17.08
CA GLN A 391 7.86 27.61 17.36
C GLN A 391 7.64 28.45 16.09
N GLN A 392 7.62 27.80 14.93
CA GLN A 392 7.55 28.47 13.64
C GLN A 392 6.17 29.11 13.40
N VAL A 393 6.22 30.31 12.83
CA VAL A 393 5.07 31.01 12.24
C VAL A 393 5.25 30.96 10.73
N TRP A 394 4.32 30.30 10.04
CA TRP A 394 4.38 30.02 8.60
C TRP A 394 3.88 31.20 7.78
N PHE A 395 2.92 31.94 8.30
CA PHE A 395 2.38 33.15 7.72
C PHE A 395 1.79 34.03 8.81
N HIS A 396 1.79 35.33 8.57
CA HIS A 396 1.08 36.30 9.40
C HIS A 396 -0.30 36.58 8.79
N ARG A 397 -1.25 37.04 9.60
CA ARG A 397 -2.50 37.58 9.07
C ARG A 397 -2.19 38.92 8.39
N ASP A 398 -2.76 39.11 7.20
CA ASP A 398 -2.93 40.44 6.61
C ASP A 398 -4.00 41.24 7.37
#